data_AF-A0A661E257-F1
#
_entry.id   AF-A0A661E257-F1
#
_cell.length_a   1.000
_cell.length_b   1.000
_cell.length_c   1.000
_cell.angle_alpha   90.00
_cell.angle_beta   90.00
_cell.angle_gamma   90.00
#
_symmetry.space_group_name_H-M   'P 1'
#
loop_
_entity.id
_entity.type
_entity.pdbx_description
1 polymer ?
#
loop_
_entity_poly.entity_id
_entity_poly.type
_entity_poly.pdbx_seq_one_letter_code
_entity_poly.pdbx_strand_id
1 'polypeptide(L)' 'MATTNQLVRKPRKRQVTKSNVPALQACPQRRGVCTTLQCR' A
#
# COMPACT_ATOMS: atom_id res chain seq x y z
N MET A 1 -18.85 -13.42 -19.20
CA MET A 1 -17.82 -14.40 -18.77
C MET A 1 -16.63 -14.27 -19.71
N ALA A 2 -15.39 -14.16 -19.21
CA ALA A 2 -14.22 -14.04 -20.07
C ALA A 2 -13.80 -15.42 -20.59
N THR A 3 -13.54 -15.55 -21.88
CA THR A 3 -13.10 -16.83 -22.48
C THR A 3 -11.63 -17.09 -22.17
N THR A 4 -11.21 -18.37 -22.18
CA THR A 4 -9.82 -18.76 -21.87
C THR A 4 -8.81 -18.04 -22.76
N ASN A 5 -9.12 -17.89 -24.06
CA ASN A 5 -8.27 -17.16 -25.00
C ASN A 5 -8.14 -15.66 -24.66
N GLN A 6 -9.16 -15.05 -24.04
CA GLN A 6 -9.08 -13.66 -23.56
C GLN A 6 -8.14 -13.54 -22.35
N LEU A 7 -8.15 -14.53 -21.45
CA LEU A 7 -7.26 -14.55 -20.28
C LEU A 7 -5.81 -14.84 -20.65
N VAL A 8 -5.56 -15.67 -21.67
CA VAL A 8 -4.21 -15.93 -22.19
C VAL A 8 -3.60 -14.67 -22.82
N ARG A 9 -4.38 -13.92 -23.61
CA ARG A 9 -3.92 -12.66 -24.24
C ARG A 9 -3.86 -11.49 -23.25
N LYS A 10 -4.75 -11.45 -22.26
CA LYS A 10 -4.85 -10.41 -21.23
C LYS A 10 -5.13 -11.05 -19.87
N PRO A 11 -4.09 -11.43 -19.10
CA PRO A 11 -4.28 -12.03 -17.79
C PRO A 11 -4.94 -11.04 -16.83
N ARG A 12 -5.71 -11.56 -15.86
CA ARG A 12 -6.31 -10.70 -14.82
C ARG A 12 -5.21 -10.10 -13.96
N LYS A 13 -5.22 -8.77 -13.84
CA LYS A 13 -4.34 -8.07 -12.91
C LYS A 13 -4.96 -8.08 -11.52
N ARG A 14 -4.19 -8.49 -10.51
CA ARG A 14 -4.57 -8.31 -9.11
C ARG A 14 -4.56 -6.82 -8.78
N GLN A 15 -5.55 -6.36 -8.02
CA GLN A 15 -5.57 -4.97 -7.56
C GLN A 15 -4.49 -4.79 -6.49
N VAL A 16 -3.70 -3.72 -6.61
CA VAL A 16 -2.69 -3.37 -5.61
C VAL A 16 -3.36 -2.50 -4.55
N THR A 17 -3.43 -3.00 -3.32
CA THR A 17 -3.91 -2.23 -2.17
C THR A 17 -2.77 -1.41 -1.58
N LYS A 18 -3.03 -0.13 -1.30
CA LYS A 18 -2.08 0.75 -0.61
C LYS A 18 -2.28 0.62 0.89
N SER A 19 -1.18 0.65 1.65
CA SER A 19 -1.26 0.75 3.11
C SER A 19 -1.68 2.17 3.50
N ASN A 20 -2.59 2.28 4.47
CA ASN A 20 -3.01 3.55 5.04
C ASN A 20 -1.89 4.21 5.88
N VAL A 21 -0.86 3.45 6.28
CA VAL A 21 0.24 3.89 7.14
C VAL A 21 1.60 3.67 6.49
N PRO A 22 1.97 4.44 5.45
CA PRO A 22 3.25 4.26 4.75
C PRO A 22 4.46 4.54 5.64
N ALA A 23 4.33 5.41 6.64
CA ALA A 23 5.41 5.78 7.55
C ALA A 23 5.97 4.59 8.34
N LEU A 24 5.13 3.61 8.67
CA LEU A 24 5.53 2.42 9.44
C LEU A 24 6.31 1.40 8.60
N GLN A 25 6.25 1.45 7.27
CA GLN A 25 6.86 0.48 6.33
C GLN A 25 6.89 -0.97 6.87
N ALA A 26 5.71 -1.49 7.25
CA ALA A 26 5.52 -2.85 7.80
C ALA A 26 6.19 -3.15 9.16
N CYS A 27 6.71 -2.15 9.88
CA CYS A 27 7.12 -2.28 11.27
C CYS A 27 5.93 -2.04 12.23
N PRO A 28 5.82 -2.77 13.36
CA PRO A 28 4.73 -2.56 14.32
C PRO A 28 4.77 -1.17 14.97
N GLN A 29 5.98 -0.62 15.21
CA GLN A 29 6.17 0.74 15.71
C GLN A 29 7.51 1.27 15.22
N ARG A 30 7.59 2.59 14.97
CA ARG A 30 8.83 3.28 14.65
C ARG A 30 9.07 4.43 15.61
N ARG A 31 10.31 4.57 16.10
CA ARG A 31 10.72 5.72 16.91
C ARG A 31 10.86 6.94 15.99
N GLY A 32 10.27 8.06 16.39
CA GLY A 32 10.38 9.35 15.72
C GLY A 32 10.87 10.42 16.71
N VAL A 33 11.44 11.50 16.19
CA VAL A 33 11.81 12.69 16.95
C VAL A 33 10.84 13.81 16.60
N CYS A 34 10.35 14.55 17.60
CA CYS A 34 9.48 15.68 17.37
C CYS A 34 10.27 16.81 16.69
N THR A 35 9.87 17.18 15.48
CA THR A 35 10.52 18.25 14.71
C THR A 35 10.03 19.64 15.08
N THR A 36 8.84 19.75 15.67
CA THR A 36 8.28 21.01 16.16
C THR A 36 7.79 20.86 17.60
N LEU A 37 8.25 21.78 18.46
CA LEU A 37 7.77 21.94 19.82
C LEU A 37 6.79 23.12 19.84
N GLN A 38 5.56 22.89 19.39
CA GLN A 38 4.54 23.93 19.48
C GLN A 38 3.79 23.80 20.80
N CYS A 39 4.26 24.54 21.81
CA CYS A 39 3.43 24.86 22.97
C CYS A 39 2.30 25.77 22.53
N ARG A 40 1.07 25.42 22.93
CA ARG A 40 -0.01 26.41 23.05
C ARG A 40 0.40 27.52 24.01
#